data_AF-A0A173M918-F1
#
_entry.id   AF-A0A173M918-F1
#
_cell.length_a   1.000
_cell.length_b   1.000
_cell.length_c   1.000
_cell.angle_alpha   90.00
_cell.angle_beta   90.00
_cell.angle_gamma   90.00
#
_symmetry.space_group_name_H-M   'P 1'
#
loop_
_entity.id
_entity.type
_entity.pdbx_description
1 polymer ?
#
loop_
_entity_poly.entity_id
_entity_poly.type
_entity_poly.pdbx_seq_one_letter_code
_entity_poly.pdbx_strand_id
1 'polypeptide(L)'
;MNPYILQFLADMATAILTIAGVAYLPLIVLIVFRAGGLRGLNEENASERLLDLCCDTLKEQIKNKIEELLQVYYNNSVPLPSGRRIQDAAAFLHQDSESLEQLLMILKNMTELGVQSQEFLQVLLYLSQ
;
A
#
# COMPACT_ATOMS: atom_id res chain seq x y z
N MET A 1 16.98 6.68 -18.42
CA MET A 1 15.94 5.68 -18.05
C MET A 1 15.36 5.13 -19.34
N ASN A 2 15.18 3.82 -19.46
CA ASN A 2 14.64 3.18 -20.67
C ASN A 2 13.23 3.75 -20.96
N PRO A 3 12.89 4.12 -22.23
CA PRO A 3 11.57 4.65 -22.59
C PRO A 3 10.39 3.78 -22.13
N TYR A 4 10.53 2.45 -22.09
CA TYR A 4 9.49 1.54 -21.59
C TYR A 4 9.23 1.69 -20.09
N ILE A 5 10.29 1.92 -19.30
CA ILE A 5 10.18 2.17 -17.85
C ILE A 5 9.49 3.52 -17.60
N LEU A 6 9.82 4.53 -18.40
CA LEU A 6 9.15 5.83 -18.36
C LEU A 6 7.66 5.71 -18.65
N GLN A 7 7.29 4.94 -19.68
CA GLN A 7 5.89 4.72 -20.04
C GLN A 7 5.13 4.00 -18.91
N PHE A 8 5.68 2.91 -18.38
CA PHE A 8 5.06 2.18 -17.27
C PHE A 8 4.82 3.09 -16.05
N LEU A 9 5.82 3.89 -15.66
CA LEU A 9 5.69 4.80 -14.52
C LEU A 9 4.65 5.89 -14.77
N ALA A 10 4.52 6.37 -16.02
CA ALA A 10 3.49 7.32 -16.39
C ALA A 10 2.07 6.71 -16.33
N ASP A 11 1.91 5.48 -16.83
CA ASP A 11 0.63 4.76 -16.80
C ASP A 11 0.20 4.45 -15.36
N MET A 12 1.15 4.00 -14.54
CA MET A 12 0.94 3.75 -13.11
C MET A 12 0.57 5.04 -12.35
N ALA A 13 1.30 6.14 -12.58
CA ALA A 13 0.98 7.43 -11.98
C ALA A 13 -0.44 7.89 -12.37
N THR A 14 -0.82 7.69 -13.63
CA THR A 14 -2.16 8.01 -14.12
C THR A 14 -3.23 7.16 -13.44
N ALA A 15 -2.99 5.86 -13.27
CA ALA A 15 -3.91 4.97 -12.57
C ALA A 15 -4.10 5.40 -11.10
N ILE A 16 -3.01 5.68 -10.39
CA ILE A 16 -3.07 6.15 -8.99
C ILE A 16 -3.84 7.47 -8.89
N LEU A 17 -3.54 8.44 -9.75
CA LEU A 17 -4.24 9.73 -9.76
C LEU A 17 -5.73 9.59 -10.09
N THR A 18 -6.09 8.64 -10.95
CA THR A 18 -7.48 8.41 -11.35
C THR A 18 -8.29 7.74 -10.25
N ILE A 19 -7.70 6.73 -9.60
CA ILE A 19 -8.40 5.91 -8.59
C ILE A 19 -8.42 6.62 -7.22
N ALA A 20 -7.27 7.14 -6.81
CA ALA A 20 -7.04 7.62 -5.45
C ALA A 20 -6.94 9.15 -5.36
N GLY A 21 -6.63 9.84 -6.47
CA GLY A 21 -6.60 11.29 -6.54
C GLY A 21 -5.23 11.91 -6.19
N VAL A 22 -5.18 13.25 -6.21
CA VAL A 22 -3.93 14.04 -6.08
C VAL A 22 -3.27 13.89 -4.70
N ALA A 23 -4.02 13.51 -3.67
CA ALA A 23 -3.50 13.24 -2.33
C ALA A 23 -2.43 12.13 -2.31
N TYR A 24 -2.38 11.29 -3.36
CA TYR A 24 -1.45 10.17 -3.50
C TYR A 24 -0.20 10.51 -4.31
N LEU A 25 0.05 11.79 -4.61
CA LEU A 25 1.33 12.23 -5.19
C LEU A 25 2.56 11.73 -4.39
N PRO A 26 2.58 11.74 -3.05
CA PRO A 26 3.71 11.19 -2.29
C PRO A 26 3.98 9.71 -2.57
N LEU A 27 2.92 8.91 -2.79
CA LEU A 27 3.04 7.50 -3.16
C LEU A 27 3.68 7.35 -4.54
N ILE A 28 3.27 8.16 -5.52
CA ILE A 28 3.85 8.16 -6.87
C ILE A 28 5.35 8.49 -6.80
N VAL A 29 5.71 9.55 -6.06
CA VAL A 29 7.11 9.94 -5.87
C VAL A 29 7.92 8.82 -5.23
N LEU A 30 7.36 8.15 -4.21
CA LEU A 30 8.01 7.02 -3.55
C LEU A 30 8.24 5.85 -4.52
N ILE A 31 7.24 5.48 -5.32
CA ILE A 31 7.35 4.40 -6.30
C ILE A 31 8.41 4.73 -7.36
N VAL A 32 8.39 5.95 -7.92
CA VAL A 32 9.39 6.39 -8.90
C VAL A 32 10.79 6.35 -8.32
N PHE A 33 10.97 6.82 -7.09
CA PHE A 33 12.27 6.80 -6.41
C PHE A 33 12.77 5.37 -6.22
N ARG A 34 11.91 4.46 -5.75
CA ARG A 34 12.25 3.04 -5.59
C ARG A 34 12.55 2.36 -6.91
N ALA A 35 11.79 2.68 -7.97
CA ALA A 35 12.02 2.17 -9.32
C ALA A 35 13.39 2.59 -9.86
N GLY A 36 13.83 3.82 -9.57
CA GLY A 36 15.18 4.29 -9.92
C GLY A 36 16.31 3.51 -9.23
N GLY A 37 16.03 2.85 -8.11
CA GLY A 37 16.98 1.99 -7.38
C GLY A 37 17.04 0.54 -7.86
N LEU A 38 16.09 0.10 -8.71
CA LEU A 38 16.06 -1.28 -9.20
C LEU A 38 17.21 -1.53 -10.18
N ARG A 39 17.93 -2.63 -9.96
CA ARG A 39 19.02 -3.10 -10.83
C ARG A 39 18.57 -4.26 -11.71
N GLY A 40 19.13 -4.36 -12.91
CA GLY A 40 18.87 -5.48 -13.83
C GLY A 40 17.49 -5.45 -14.48
N LEU A 41 16.91 -4.27 -14.67
CA LEU A 41 15.68 -4.10 -15.44
C LEU A 41 16.01 -4.18 -16.94
N ASN A 42 15.31 -5.05 -17.66
CA ASN A 42 15.35 -5.18 -19.11
C ASN A 42 13.92 -5.20 -19.67
N GLU A 43 13.78 -5.26 -20.99
CA GLU A 43 12.45 -5.22 -21.64
C GLU A 43 11.55 -6.40 -21.26
N GLU A 44 12.14 -7.55 -20.94
CA GLU A 44 11.42 -8.78 -20.61
C GLU A 44 10.85 -8.75 -19.18
N ASN A 45 11.57 -8.15 -18.22
CA ASN A 45 11.22 -8.21 -16.80
C ASN A 45 10.77 -6.88 -16.20
N ALA A 46 10.92 -5.75 -16.91
CA ALA A 46 10.69 -4.43 -16.32
C ALA A 46 9.24 -4.27 -15.84
N SER A 47 8.26 -4.68 -16.66
CA SER A 47 6.84 -4.52 -16.32
C SER A 47 6.47 -5.29 -15.06
N GLU A 48 6.83 -6.56 -14.98
CA GLU A 48 6.54 -7.42 -13.83
C GLU A 48 7.22 -6.90 -12.56
N ARG A 49 8.53 -6.61 -12.63
CA ARG A 49 9.28 -6.13 -11.46
C ARG A 49 8.85 -4.75 -10.97
N LEU A 50 8.40 -3.88 -11.88
CA LEU A 50 7.86 -2.58 -11.49
C LEU A 50 6.46 -2.72 -10.90
N LEU A 51 5.63 -3.63 -11.40
CA LEU A 51 4.33 -3.94 -10.81
C LEU A 51 4.49 -4.52 -9.40
N ASP A 52 5.38 -5.49 -9.23
CA ASP A 52 5.71 -6.08 -7.92
C ASP A 52 6.15 -4.98 -6.95
N LEU A 53 7.06 -4.10 -7.38
CA LEU A 53 7.51 -2.97 -6.59
C LEU A 53 6.34 -2.06 -6.17
N CYS A 54 5.41 -1.77 -7.07
CA CYS A 54 4.23 -0.96 -6.78
C CYS A 54 3.35 -1.63 -5.73
N CYS A 55 3.04 -2.92 -5.91
CA CYS A 55 2.24 -3.70 -4.98
C CYS A 55 2.89 -3.77 -3.60
N ASP A 56 4.20 -4.06 -3.54
CA ASP A 56 4.95 -4.11 -2.28
C ASP A 56 4.95 -2.75 -1.57
N THR A 57 5.12 -1.67 -2.34
CA THR A 57 5.08 -0.31 -1.80
C THR A 57 3.69 0.02 -1.23
N LEU A 58 2.62 -0.37 -1.91
CA LEU A 58 1.26 -0.19 -1.41
C LEU A 58 0.99 -1.01 -0.14
N LYS A 59 1.40 -2.27 -0.10
CA LYS A 59 1.25 -3.14 1.08
C LYS A 59 1.97 -2.52 2.29
N GLU A 60 3.15 -1.94 2.08
CA GLU A 60 3.88 -1.22 3.12
C GLU A 60 3.13 0.06 3.57
N GLN A 61 2.58 0.84 2.65
CA GLN A 61 1.79 2.02 3.01
C GLN A 61 0.52 1.64 3.79
N ILE A 62 -0.17 0.58 3.40
CA ILE A 62 -1.34 0.06 4.12
C ILE A 62 -0.94 -0.36 5.52
N LYS A 63 0.16 -1.13 5.66
CA LYS A 63 0.71 -1.50 6.97
C LYS A 63 0.96 -0.26 7.83
N ASN A 64 1.70 0.73 7.32
CA ASN A 64 1.99 1.96 8.05
C ASN A 64 0.70 2.71 8.43
N LYS A 65 -0.29 2.72 7.54
CA LYS A 65 -1.57 3.37 7.81
C LYS A 65 -2.37 2.68 8.92
N ILE A 66 -2.33 1.35 8.98
CA ILE A 66 -2.88 0.58 10.10
C ILE A 66 -2.21 1.00 11.41
N GLU A 67 -0.89 1.13 11.43
CA GLU A 67 -0.13 1.55 12.62
C GLU A 67 -0.56 2.94 13.10
N GLU A 68 -0.68 3.89 12.18
CA GLU A 68 -1.17 5.24 12.47
C GLU A 68 -2.58 5.21 13.07
N LEU A 69 -3.52 4.48 12.44
CA LEU A 69 -4.90 4.42 12.90
C LEU A 69 -5.03 3.72 14.25
N LEU A 70 -4.22 2.70 14.52
CA LEU A 70 -4.15 2.05 15.84
C LEU A 70 -3.63 3.02 16.90
N GLN A 71 -2.63 3.85 16.60
CA GLN A 71 -2.14 4.86 17.54
C GLN A 71 -3.21 5.91 17.87
N VAL A 72 -4.01 6.33 16.88
CA VAL A 72 -5.14 7.23 17.07
C VAL A 72 -6.22 6.59 17.95
N TYR A 73 -6.53 5.31 17.72
CA TYR A 73 -7.57 4.60 18.46
C TYR A 73 -7.16 4.26 19.91
N TYR A 74 -5.90 3.86 20.13
CA TYR A 74 -5.38 3.40 21.43
C TYR A 74 -4.53 4.44 22.18
N ASN A 75 -4.51 5.71 21.75
CA ASN A 75 -3.80 6.82 22.38
C ASN A 75 -2.29 6.56 22.61
N ASN A 76 -1.52 6.39 21.53
CA ASN A 76 -0.05 6.31 21.47
C ASN A 76 0.64 5.10 22.13
N SER A 77 -0.03 4.37 23.01
CA SER A 77 0.43 3.07 23.48
C SER A 77 -0.39 1.99 22.80
N VAL A 78 0.17 1.31 21.80
CA VAL A 78 -0.45 0.13 21.20
C VAL A 78 0.08 -1.11 21.92
N PRO A 79 -0.53 -1.59 23.01
CA PRO A 79 -0.33 -2.97 23.40
C PRO A 79 -1.08 -3.82 22.37
N LEU A 80 -0.38 -4.27 21.34
CA LEU A 80 -0.92 -5.34 20.51
C LEU A 80 -1.21 -6.54 21.42
N PRO A 81 -2.32 -7.27 21.20
CA PRO A 81 -2.58 -8.52 21.89
C PRO A 81 -1.38 -9.47 21.80
N SER A 82 -1.11 -10.22 22.87
CA SER A 82 0.03 -11.13 22.95
C SER A 82 0.09 -12.06 21.73
N GLY A 83 1.22 -12.04 21.02
CA GLY A 83 1.45 -12.89 19.84
C GLY A 83 0.91 -12.34 18.52
N ARG A 84 0.19 -11.21 18.51
CA ARG A 84 -0.26 -10.55 17.28
C ARG A 84 0.74 -9.51 16.83
N ARG A 85 1.02 -9.47 15.52
CA ARG A 85 1.84 -8.44 14.89
C ARG A 85 1.02 -7.69 13.85
N ILE A 86 1.35 -6.42 13.65
CA ILE A 86 0.70 -5.60 12.61
C ILE A 86 0.93 -6.20 11.21
N GLN A 87 2.08 -6.84 10.99
CA GLN A 87 2.38 -7.56 9.76
C GLN A 87 1.32 -8.63 9.46
N ASP A 88 0.80 -9.31 10.47
CA ASP A 88 -0.19 -10.37 10.30
C ASP A 88 -1.56 -9.77 9.94
N ALA A 89 -1.92 -8.62 10.52
CA ALA A 89 -3.14 -7.90 10.18
C ALA A 89 -3.10 -7.30 8.77
N ALA A 90 -1.94 -6.76 8.36
CA ALA A 90 -1.73 -6.29 7.00
C ALA A 90 -1.77 -7.46 6.01
N ALA A 91 -1.16 -8.59 6.33
CA ALA A 91 -1.23 -9.80 5.52
C ALA A 91 -2.68 -10.32 5.40
N PHE A 92 -3.46 -10.26 6.47
CA PHE A 92 -4.88 -10.63 6.48
C PHE A 92 -5.71 -9.77 5.49
N LEU A 93 -5.51 -8.45 5.46
CA LEU A 93 -6.20 -7.58 4.49
C LEU A 93 -5.84 -7.88 3.03
N HIS A 94 -4.62 -8.36 2.78
CA HIS A 94 -4.13 -8.63 1.43
C HIS A 94 -4.22 -10.10 1.01
N GLN A 95 -4.66 -11.01 1.89
CA GLN A 95 -4.71 -12.45 1.57
C GLN A 95 -5.57 -12.75 0.34
N ASP A 96 -6.60 -11.94 0.12
CA ASP A 96 -7.48 -12.04 -1.05
C ASP A 96 -7.10 -11.08 -2.19
N SER A 97 -6.06 -10.24 -2.03
CA SER A 97 -5.71 -9.18 -3.00
C SER A 97 -4.23 -9.14 -3.41
N GLU A 98 -3.97 -9.56 -4.66
CA GLU A 98 -2.72 -9.28 -5.36
C GLU A 98 -2.85 -8.14 -6.38
N SER A 99 -4.06 -7.62 -6.60
CA SER A 99 -4.31 -6.58 -7.60
C SER A 99 -3.95 -5.18 -7.09
N LEU A 100 -3.26 -4.40 -7.93
CA LEU A 100 -2.91 -3.01 -7.66
C LEU A 100 -4.14 -2.16 -7.30
N GLU A 101 -5.25 -2.36 -8.01
CA GLU A 101 -6.49 -1.61 -7.84
C GLU A 101 -7.11 -1.82 -6.44
N GLN A 102 -7.17 -3.06 -5.97
CA GLN A 102 -7.71 -3.36 -4.64
C GLN A 102 -6.82 -2.81 -3.53
N LEU A 103 -5.49 -2.95 -3.65
CA LEU A 103 -4.55 -2.36 -2.69
C LEU A 103 -4.68 -0.83 -2.62
N LEU A 104 -4.82 -0.18 -3.77
CA LEU A 104 -5.11 1.26 -3.83
C LEU A 104 -6.43 1.61 -3.15
N MET A 105 -7.49 0.81 -3.37
CA MET A 105 -8.79 1.05 -2.76
C MET A 105 -8.75 0.90 -1.24
N ILE A 106 -8.08 -0.14 -0.72
CA ILE A 106 -7.86 -0.35 0.72
C ILE A 106 -7.16 0.87 1.32
N LEU A 107 -6.02 1.25 0.74
CA LEU A 107 -5.26 2.39 1.23
C LEU A 107 -6.09 3.69 1.18
N LYS A 108 -6.88 3.86 0.11
CA LYS A 108 -7.77 4.99 -0.08
C LYS A 108 -8.83 5.08 1.00
N ASN A 109 -9.58 4.00 1.18
CA ASN A 109 -10.65 3.94 2.17
C ASN A 109 -10.13 4.22 3.58
N MET A 110 -9.00 3.60 3.97
CA MET A 110 -8.40 3.85 5.27
C MET A 110 -7.87 5.27 5.44
N THR A 111 -7.43 5.92 4.36
CA THR A 111 -6.93 7.30 4.42
C THR A 111 -8.07 8.31 4.49
N GLU A 112 -9.14 8.11 3.72
CA GLU A 112 -10.28 9.03 3.65
C GLU A 112 -11.25 8.86 4.83
N LEU A 113 -11.54 7.61 5.23
CA LEU A 113 -12.50 7.30 6.29
C LEU A 113 -11.82 7.04 7.64
N GLY A 114 -10.51 6.80 7.67
CA GLY A 114 -9.74 6.58 8.89
C GLY A 114 -10.28 5.41 9.70
N VAL A 115 -10.57 5.68 10.98
CA VAL A 115 -11.12 4.68 11.93
C VAL A 115 -12.52 4.17 11.56
N GLN A 116 -13.19 4.82 10.61
CA GLN A 116 -14.51 4.41 10.12
C GLN A 116 -14.43 3.49 8.88
N SER A 117 -13.24 3.29 8.31
CA SER A 117 -13.06 2.38 7.17
C SER A 117 -13.38 0.93 7.54
N GLN A 118 -13.96 0.18 6.59
CA GLN A 118 -14.29 -1.23 6.81
C GLN A 118 -13.02 -2.06 7.04
N GLU A 119 -11.94 -1.72 6.34
CA GLU A 119 -10.64 -2.37 6.42
C GLU A 119 -10.02 -2.19 7.80
N PHE A 120 -10.11 -1.00 8.39
CA PHE A 120 -9.65 -0.80 9.76
C PHE A 120 -10.49 -1.58 10.78
N LEU A 121 -11.81 -1.64 10.60
CA LEU A 121 -12.67 -2.46 11.46
C LEU A 121 -12.34 -3.95 11.34
N GLN A 122 -12.02 -4.44 10.14
CA GLN A 122 -11.55 -5.81 9.93
C GLN A 122 -10.23 -6.08 10.66
N VAL A 123 -9.29 -5.13 10.64
CA VAL A 123 -8.05 -5.23 11.42
C VAL A 123 -8.34 -5.35 12.91
N LEU A 124 -9.24 -4.52 13.45
CA LEU A 124 -9.62 -4.60 14.86
C LEU A 124 -10.24 -5.95 15.20
N LEU A 125 -11.13 -6.46 14.35
CA LEU A 125 -11.73 -7.79 14.52
C LEU A 125 -10.66 -8.87 14.52
N TYR A 126 -9.73 -8.84 13.58
CA TYR A 126 -8.61 -9.79 13.50
C TYR A 126 -7.75 -9.77 14.77
N LEU A 127 -7.41 -8.57 15.28
CA LEU A 127 -6.63 -8.43 16.50
C LEU A 127 -7.39 -8.86 17.76
N SER A 128 -8.73 -8.76 17.77
CA SER A 128 -9.56 -9.15 18.91
C SER A 128 -9.81 -10.66 19.05
N GLN A 129 -9.48 -11.46 18.04
CA GLN A 129 -9.58 -12.92 18.04
C GLN A 129 -8.36 -13.56 18.72
#